data_AF-A0A967K4P9-F1
#
_entry.id   AF-A0A967K4P9-F1
#
_cell.length_a   1.000
_cell.length_b   1.000
_cell.length_c   1.000
_cell.angle_alpha   90.00
_cell.angle_beta   90.00
_cell.angle_gamma   90.00
#
_symmetry.space_group_name_H-M   'P 1'
#
loop_
_entity.id
_entity.type
_entity.pdbx_description
1 polymer ?
#
loop_
_entity_poly.entity_id
_entity_poly.type
_entity_poly.pdbx_seq_one_letter_code
_entity_poly.pdbx_strand_id
1 'polypeptide(L)'
;MLKHFIIFTACLLLLVSSISLAGTVADQDKKPNTQDSKPRGIPASTYTGKMQLSDDFFDFGYMPLGSRVNHVFWLKNVGSDTLEIIRINPG
;
A
#
# COMPACT_ATOMS: atom_id res chain seq x y z
N MET A 1 9.34 33.32 21.11
CA MET A 1 7.89 33.14 20.83
C MET A 1 7.53 33.23 19.34
N LEU A 2 8.29 33.97 18.50
CA LEU A 2 8.04 34.11 17.06
C LEU A 2 8.05 32.79 16.24
N LYS A 3 8.94 31.84 16.56
CA LYS A 3 9.02 30.53 15.87
C LYS A 3 7.74 29.70 15.99
N HIS A 4 7.04 29.78 17.12
CA HIS A 4 5.81 29.02 17.34
C HIS A 4 4.65 29.65 16.56
N PHE A 5 4.66 30.97 16.40
CA PHE A 5 3.66 31.70 15.62
C PHE A 5 3.71 31.36 14.12
N ILE A 6 4.92 31.16 13.57
CA ILE A 6 5.14 30.78 12.15
C ILE A 6 4.69 29.33 11.89
N ILE A 7 4.93 28.41 12.83
CA ILE A 7 4.52 27.01 12.69
C ILE A 7 2.98 26.90 12.74
N PHE A 8 2.32 27.65 13.62
CA PHE A 8 0.85 27.66 13.70
C PHE A 8 0.18 28.26 12.45
N THR A 9 0.78 29.27 11.82
CA THR A 9 0.23 29.87 10.58
C THR A 9 0.44 28.98 9.35
N ALA A 10 1.55 28.24 9.26
CA ALA A 10 1.78 27.29 8.18
C ALA A 10 0.80 26.09 8.22
N CYS A 11 0.42 25.64 9.42
CA CYS A 11 -0.51 24.51 9.59
C CYS A 11 -1.96 24.88 9.18
N LEU A 12 -2.37 26.13 9.42
CA LEU A 12 -3.71 26.60 9.07
C LEU A 12 -3.91 26.77 7.54
N LEU A 13 -2.84 27.11 6.81
CA LEU A 13 -2.89 27.27 5.34
C LEU A 13 -2.99 25.93 4.59
N LEU A 14 -2.52 24.82 5.19
CA LEU A 14 -2.57 23.49 4.58
C LEU A 14 -3.94 22.80 4.69
N LEU A 15 -4.86 23.33 5.52
CA LEU A 15 -6.19 22.74 5.70
C LEU A 15 -7.24 23.25 4.69
N VAL A 16 -6.95 24.30 3.93
CA VAL A 16 -7.95 24.97 3.05
C VAL A 16 -7.94 24.42 1.60
N SER A 17 -7.00 23.53 1.24
CA SER A 17 -6.86 23.02 -0.13
C SER A 17 -7.78 21.83 -0.49
N SER A 18 -8.68 21.41 0.40
CA SER A 18 -9.49 20.19 0.21
C SER A 18 -10.91 20.43 -0.31
N ILE A 19 -11.26 21.64 -0.74
CA ILE A 19 -12.58 21.90 -1.34
C ILE A 19 -12.53 21.52 -2.82
N SER A 20 -12.79 20.25 -3.13
CA SER A 20 -12.95 19.78 -4.50
C SER A 20 -14.34 20.16 -5.04
N LEU A 21 -14.33 20.74 -6.23
CA LEU A 21 -15.45 21.33 -6.96
C LEU A 21 -16.51 20.28 -7.37
N ALA A 22 -17.76 20.48 -6.96
CA ALA A 22 -18.91 19.73 -7.46
C ALA A 22 -19.25 20.18 -8.89
N GLY A 23 -18.91 19.35 -9.88
CA GLY A 23 -19.31 19.57 -11.27
C GLY A 23 -20.73 19.04 -11.53
N THR A 24 -21.60 19.90 -12.08
CA THR A 24 -22.89 19.56 -12.65
C THR A 24 -22.71 18.86 -14.00
N VAL A 25 -23.25 17.65 -14.15
CA VAL A 25 -23.27 16.93 -15.44
C VAL A 25 -24.52 17.35 -16.21
N ALA A 26 -24.33 18.09 -17.31
CA ALA A 26 -25.35 18.32 -18.32
C ALA A 26 -25.38 17.13 -19.28
N ASP A 27 -26.57 16.58 -19.47
CA ASP A 27 -26.90 15.50 -20.39
C ASP A 27 -26.59 15.91 -21.86
N GLN A 28 -25.85 15.08 -22.57
CA GLN A 28 -25.64 15.18 -24.02
C GLN A 28 -25.91 13.81 -24.62
N ASP A 29 -27.15 13.65 -25.04
CA ASP A 29 -27.66 12.57 -25.86
C ASP A 29 -26.80 12.40 -27.13
N LYS A 30 -26.04 11.30 -27.22
CA LYS A 30 -25.27 10.93 -28.41
C LYS A 30 -25.39 9.44 -28.71
N LYS A 31 -26.23 9.16 -29.73
CA LYS A 31 -26.43 7.92 -30.51
C LYS A 31 -25.26 6.91 -30.47
N PRO A 32 -25.54 5.59 -30.32
CA PRO A 32 -24.49 4.58 -30.20
C PRO A 32 -23.77 4.41 -31.55
N ASN A 33 -22.45 4.62 -31.52
CA ASN A 33 -21.54 4.23 -32.59
C ASN A 33 -20.92 2.89 -32.18
N THR A 34 -21.24 1.82 -32.90
CA THR A 34 -20.49 0.56 -32.84
C THR A 34 -19.10 0.82 -33.42
N GLN A 35 -18.18 1.19 -32.53
CA GLN A 35 -16.78 1.38 -32.85
C GLN A 35 -16.02 0.24 -32.18
N ASP A 36 -15.56 -0.70 -33.02
CA ASP A 36 -14.56 -1.71 -32.67
C ASP A 36 -13.39 -1.03 -31.95
N SER A 37 -13.43 -1.05 -30.63
CA SER A 37 -12.36 -0.56 -29.78
C SER A 37 -11.62 -1.77 -29.25
N LYS A 38 -10.73 -2.30 -30.09
CA LYS A 38 -9.54 -3.01 -29.59
C LYS A 38 -8.95 -2.12 -28.48
N PRO A 39 -8.90 -2.54 -27.21
CA PRO A 39 -8.43 -1.67 -26.15
C PRO A 39 -7.00 -1.22 -26.45
N ARG A 40 -6.82 0.10 -26.56
CA ARG A 40 -5.52 0.77 -26.56
C ARG A 40 -4.81 0.34 -25.28
N GLY A 41 -3.68 -0.35 -25.42
CA GLY A 41 -3.01 -1.07 -24.35
C GLY A 41 -2.88 -0.27 -23.07
N ILE A 42 -3.69 -0.61 -22.07
CA ILE A 42 -3.24 -0.55 -20.69
C ILE A 42 -2.00 -1.44 -20.68
N PRO A 43 -0.79 -0.97 -20.28
CA PRO A 43 0.29 -1.91 -20.04
C PRO A 43 -0.30 -2.87 -19.03
N ALA A 44 -0.51 -4.13 -19.42
CA ALA A 44 -1.05 -5.14 -18.52
C ALA A 44 -0.19 -5.05 -17.28
N SER A 45 -0.73 -4.42 -16.23
CA SER A 45 0.05 -4.05 -15.07
C SER A 45 0.50 -5.37 -14.52
N THR A 46 1.78 -5.67 -14.74
CA THR A 46 2.34 -6.94 -14.34
C THR A 46 2.49 -6.84 -12.84
N TYR A 47 1.40 -7.13 -12.16
CA TYR A 47 1.36 -7.27 -10.73
C TYR A 47 2.21 -8.48 -10.41
N THR A 48 3.28 -8.26 -9.65
CA THR A 48 4.17 -9.34 -9.22
C THR A 48 3.98 -9.53 -7.74
N GLY A 49 3.49 -10.71 -7.35
CA GLY A 49 3.51 -11.14 -5.97
C GLY A 49 4.95 -11.40 -5.52
N LYS A 50 5.43 -10.64 -4.55
CA LYS A 50 6.74 -10.85 -3.93
C LYS A 50 6.66 -10.57 -2.43
N MET A 51 7.30 -11.44 -1.67
CA MET A 51 7.45 -11.33 -0.21
C MET A 51 8.93 -11.35 0.13
N GLN A 52 9.30 -10.66 1.20
CA GLN A 52 10.62 -10.72 1.81
C GLN A 52 10.48 -10.97 3.32
N LEU A 53 11.29 -11.87 3.86
CA LEU A 53 11.47 -12.05 5.30
C LEU A 53 12.63 -11.18 5.80
N SER A 54 12.60 -10.78 7.07
CA SER A 54 13.75 -10.08 7.68
C SER A 54 15.00 -10.94 7.71
N ASP A 55 14.81 -12.25 7.90
CA ASP A 55 15.88 -13.22 8.05
C ASP A 55 15.55 -14.46 7.22
N ASP A 56 16.52 -14.94 6.44
CA ASP A 56 16.41 -16.21 5.71
C ASP A 56 16.78 -17.41 6.60
N PHE A 57 17.52 -17.15 7.68
CA PHE A 57 18.01 -18.13 8.63
C PHE A 57 18.17 -17.50 10.02
N PHE A 58 17.86 -18.29 11.06
CA PHE A 58 18.09 -17.89 12.45
C PHE A 58 18.63 -19.07 13.26
N ASP A 59 19.70 -18.83 14.01
CA ASP A 59 20.30 -19.80 14.93
C ASP A 59 20.08 -19.35 16.38
N PHE A 60 19.44 -20.21 17.17
CA PHE A 60 19.25 -19.97 18.59
C PHE A 60 20.55 -20.11 19.40
N GLY A 61 21.57 -20.80 18.87
CA GLY A 61 22.85 -21.03 19.52
C GLY A 61 22.75 -21.98 20.73
N TYR A 62 23.60 -21.77 21.74
CA TYR A 62 23.66 -22.61 22.94
C TYR A 62 22.51 -22.32 23.91
N MET A 63 21.51 -23.20 23.93
CA MET A 63 20.34 -23.05 24.79
C MET A 63 20.37 -23.98 26.01
N PRO A 64 20.10 -23.48 27.23
CA PRO A 64 20.00 -24.31 28.42
C PRO A 64 18.86 -25.33 28.35
N LEU A 65 19.06 -26.48 28.98
CA LEU A 65 18.01 -27.51 29.10
C LEU A 65 16.78 -26.94 29.82
N GLY A 66 15.59 -27.20 29.25
CA GLY A 66 14.32 -26.73 29.80
C GLY A 66 14.00 -25.26 29.55
N SER A 67 14.84 -24.52 28.82
CA SER A 67 14.57 -23.13 28.46
C SER A 67 13.48 -23.02 27.37
N ARG A 68 12.67 -21.95 27.45
CA ARG A 68 11.75 -21.54 26.39
C ARG A 68 12.36 -20.33 25.69
N VAL A 69 12.50 -20.42 24.37
CA VAL A 69 13.14 -19.40 23.56
C VAL A 69 12.20 -19.05 22.42
N ASN A 70 12.13 -17.76 22.07
CA ASN A 70 11.29 -17.27 20.98
C ASN A 70 12.14 -16.44 20.03
N HIS A 71 11.89 -16.58 18.73
CA HIS A 71 12.41 -15.67 17.70
C HIS A 71 11.24 -14.96 17.04
N VAL A 72 11.40 -13.65 16.79
CA VAL A 72 10.40 -12.82 16.13
C VAL A 72 11.03 -12.27 14.88
N PHE A 73 10.38 -12.50 13.74
CA PHE A 73 10.83 -12.02 12.44
C PHE A 73 9.71 -11.23 11.76
N TRP A 74 10.11 -10.41 10.78
CA TRP A 74 9.19 -9.60 10.01
C TRP A 74 8.98 -10.18 8.62
N LEU A 75 7.76 -10.01 8.11
CA LEU A 75 7.36 -10.36 6.76
C LEU A 75 6.87 -9.09 6.08
N LYS A 76 7.44 -8.80 4.90
CA LYS A 76 7.14 -7.58 4.14
C LYS A 76 6.65 -7.96 2.74
N ASN A 77 5.55 -7.35 2.33
CA ASN A 77 5.16 -7.32 0.92
C ASN A 77 6.09 -6.36 0.17
N VAL A 78 6.86 -6.89 -0.76
CA VAL A 78 7.79 -6.13 -1.63
C VAL A 78 7.36 -6.18 -3.10
N GLY A 79 6.22 -6.83 -3.37
CA GLY A 79 5.59 -6.88 -4.67
C GLY A 79 4.76 -5.63 -4.97
N SER A 80 4.22 -5.60 -6.19
CA SER A 80 3.26 -4.59 -6.63
C SER A 80 1.81 -5.03 -6.45
N ASP A 81 1.58 -6.28 -6.04
CA ASP A 81 0.27 -6.86 -5.77
C ASP A 81 -0.03 -6.99 -4.26
N THR A 82 -1.25 -7.36 -3.92
CA THR A 82 -1.67 -7.69 -2.56
C THR A 82 -1.05 -9.01 -2.11
N LEU A 83 -0.58 -9.06 -0.86
CA LEU A 83 -0.08 -10.28 -0.23
C LEU A 83 -1.11 -10.81 0.77
N GLU A 84 -1.59 -12.03 0.56
CA GLU A 84 -2.55 -12.71 1.42
C GLU A 84 -1.91 -13.97 2.05
N ILE A 85 -2.08 -14.12 3.37
CA ILE A 85 -1.61 -15.29 4.11
C ILE A 85 -2.80 -16.24 4.29
N ILE A 86 -2.85 -17.32 3.51
CA ILE A 86 -4.01 -18.23 3.46
C ILE A 86 -3.94 -19.30 4.56
N ARG A 87 -2.74 -19.81 4.85
CA ARG A 87 -2.53 -20.88 5.84
C ARG A 87 -1.15 -20.79 6.47
N ILE A 88 -1.09 -21.05 7.77
CA ILE A 88 0.15 -21.29 8.52
C ILE A 88 0.13 -22.75 8.98
N ASN A 89 1.23 -23.48 8.76
CA ASN A 89 1.42 -24.83 9.27
C ASN A 89 2.49 -24.79 10.37
N PRO A 90 2.13 -24.67 11.66
CA PRO A 90 3.10 -24.79 12.73
C PRO A 90 3.63 -26.23 12.77
N GLY A 91 4.95 -26.36 12.83
CA GLY A 91 5.64 -27.66 12.95
C GLY A 91 5.44 -28.34 14.29
#